data_AF-A0A6C0BBD6-F1
#
_entry.id   AF-A0A6C0BBD6-F1
#
_cell.length_a   1.000
_cell.length_b   1.000
_cell.length_c   1.000
_cell.angle_alpha   90.00
_cell.angle_beta   90.00
_cell.angle_gamma   90.00
#
_symmetry.space_group_name_H-M   'P 1'
#
loop_
_entity.id
_entity.type
_entity.pdbx_description
1 polymer ?
#
loop_
_entity_poly.entity_id
_entity_poly.type
_entity_poly.pdbx_seq_one_letter_code
_entity_poly.pdbx_strand_id
1 'polypeptide(L)'
;MSLTTAPTFIAPMITGPLNPIETALAAFNTNPYFIGVTMILLNLGGRFLAMEVSKEQEKFFQTTWVRAILIFVVCFVATRNVSVAFWLSIVAIIVLRYIFNEKSSLYVLKNEGPSQHEEMASGSEATVLTPEEADIYRKLTDKLAKGQAAPAPKNTDRKKYDLHEVYLTNIGHIQGALT
;
A
#
# COMPACT_ATOMS: atom_id res chain seq x y z
N MET A 1 42.23 -14.51 59.89
CA MET A 1 42.49 -13.31 59.07
C MET A 1 41.79 -13.49 57.74
N SER A 2 40.53 -13.05 57.61
CA SER A 2 39.78 -13.15 56.36
C SER A 2 40.02 -11.88 55.54
N LEU A 3 40.80 -12.00 54.47
CA LEU A 3 40.95 -10.95 53.47
C LEU A 3 39.60 -10.79 52.76
N THR A 4 38.88 -9.71 53.09
CA THR A 4 37.71 -9.28 52.34
C THR A 4 38.20 -8.64 51.04
N THR A 5 38.23 -9.39 49.95
CA THR A 5 38.49 -8.85 48.61
C THR A 5 37.23 -8.18 48.12
N ALA A 6 37.23 -6.84 48.10
CA ALA A 6 36.17 -6.06 47.47
C ALA A 6 36.06 -6.41 45.97
N PRO A 7 34.84 -6.46 45.39
CA PRO A 7 34.69 -6.66 43.97
C PRO A 7 35.25 -5.44 43.22
N THR A 8 36.35 -5.65 42.50
CA THR A 8 36.92 -4.67 41.58
C THR A 8 35.99 -4.59 40.36
N PHE A 9 35.15 -3.55 40.33
CA PHE A 9 34.40 -3.18 39.14
C PHE A 9 35.38 -2.61 38.10
N ILE A 10 35.83 -3.46 37.17
CA ILE A 10 36.60 -3.03 36.01
C ILE A 10 35.60 -2.36 35.06
N ALA A 11 35.50 -1.03 35.12
CA ALA A 11 34.83 -0.26 34.07
C ALA A 11 35.60 -0.49 32.75
N PRO A 12 34.94 -0.81 31.63
CA PRO A 12 35.62 -0.93 30.36
C PRO A 12 36.15 0.46 29.98
N MET A 13 37.46 0.64 30.11
CA MET A 13 38.15 1.85 29.68
C MET A 13 38.16 1.82 28.14
N ILE A 14 37.35 2.67 27.51
CA ILE A 14 37.41 2.89 26.06
C ILE A 14 38.68 3.72 25.80
N THR A 15 39.79 3.03 25.53
CA THR A 15 41.09 3.66 25.24
C THR A 15 41.37 3.68 23.74
N GLY A 16 40.86 4.71 23.07
CA GLY A 16 41.26 5.04 21.71
C GLY A 16 40.86 6.48 21.39
N PRO A 17 41.61 7.22 20.55
CA PRO A 17 41.13 8.50 20.06
C PRO A 17 39.86 8.26 19.26
N LEU A 18 38.71 8.58 19.84
CA LEU A 18 37.43 8.44 19.17
C LEU A 18 37.38 9.45 18.02
N ASN A 19 37.23 8.93 16.79
CA ASN A 19 36.94 9.78 15.65
C ASN A 19 35.70 10.63 15.98
N PRO A 20 35.65 11.92 15.59
CA PRO A 20 34.55 12.81 15.95
C PRO A 20 33.18 12.27 15.49
N ILE A 21 33.17 11.50 14.39
CA ILE A 21 31.99 10.80 13.87
C ILE A 21 31.53 9.68 14.82
N GLU A 22 32.46 8.89 15.36
CA GLU A 22 32.15 7.80 16.30
C GLU A 22 31.61 8.36 17.62
N THR A 23 32.19 9.46 18.11
CA THR A 23 31.70 10.18 19.29
C THR A 23 30.28 10.68 19.08
N ALA A 24 29.99 11.28 17.91
CA ALA A 24 28.64 11.74 17.58
C ALA A 24 27.65 10.56 17.52
N LEU A 25 28.01 9.46 16.85
CA LEU A 25 27.17 8.27 16.75
C LEU A 25 26.90 7.63 18.12
N ALA A 26 27.92 7.56 18.98
CA ALA A 26 27.77 7.07 20.35
C ALA A 26 26.82 7.95 21.16
N ALA A 27 26.91 9.27 21.01
CA ALA A 27 26.01 10.21 21.66
C ALA A 27 24.54 10.01 21.22
N PHE A 28 24.28 9.80 19.93
CA PHE A 28 22.92 9.51 19.45
C PHE A 28 22.38 8.16 19.93
N ASN A 29 23.20 7.11 19.92
CA ASN A 29 22.79 5.76 20.31
C ASN A 29 22.41 5.65 21.79
N THR A 30 23.03 6.48 22.64
CA THR A 30 22.80 6.46 24.10
C THR A 30 21.79 7.51 24.57
N ASN A 31 21.39 8.44 23.70
CA ASN A 31 20.49 9.54 24.06
C ASN A 31 19.05 9.04 24.29
N PRO A 32 18.51 9.10 25.52
CA PRO A 32 17.18 8.59 25.85
C PRO A 32 16.06 9.35 25.13
N TYR A 33 16.25 10.63 24.80
CA TYR A 33 15.27 11.41 24.05
C TYR A 33 15.14 10.93 22.62
N PHE A 34 16.27 10.67 21.94
CA PHE A 34 16.27 10.14 20.58
C PHE A 34 15.61 8.76 20.52
N ILE A 35 15.96 7.92 21.48
CA ILE A 35 15.34 6.62 21.75
C ILE A 35 13.82 6.74 21.96
N GLY A 36 13.37 7.70 22.78
CA GLY A 36 11.95 7.89 23.06
C GLY A 36 11.18 8.38 21.84
N VAL A 37 11.73 9.34 21.10
CA VAL A 37 11.12 9.88 19.88
C VAL A 37 10.96 8.80 18.82
N THR A 38 11.99 7.99 18.59
CA THR A 38 11.92 6.88 17.63
C THR A 38 10.91 5.80 18.05
N MET A 39 10.77 5.53 19.35
CA MET A 39 9.76 4.59 19.87
C MET A 39 8.32 5.12 19.72
N ILE A 40 8.11 6.43 19.87
CA ILE A 40 6.82 7.08 19.58
C ILE A 40 6.53 7.04 18.08
N LEU A 41 7.51 7.37 17.24
CA LEU A 41 7.39 7.32 15.77
C LEU A 41 7.01 5.91 15.28
N LEU A 42 7.57 4.86 15.90
CA LEU A 42 7.21 3.48 15.58
C LEU A 42 5.73 3.19 15.85
N ASN A 43 5.24 3.60 17.02
CA ASN A 43 3.83 3.44 17.38
C ASN A 43 2.90 4.25 16.46
N LEU A 44 3.34 5.43 16.01
CA LEU A 44 2.60 6.23 15.03
C LEU A 44 2.56 5.53 13.67
N GLY A 45 3.69 4.97 13.22
CA GLY A 45 3.79 4.15 12.01
C GLY A 45 2.81 2.96 12.01
N GLY A 46 2.69 2.24 13.14
CA GLY A 46 1.73 1.14 13.27
C GLY A 46 0.27 1.59 13.21
N ARG A 47 -0.07 2.74 13.82
CA ARG A 47 -1.43 3.30 13.79
C ARG A 47 -1.84 3.79 12.40
N PHE A 48 -0.89 4.22 11.56
CA PHE A 48 -1.14 4.58 10.16
C PHE A 48 -1.35 3.39 9.22
N LEU A 49 -0.80 2.22 9.54
CA LEU A 49 -1.11 0.99 8.80
C LEU A 49 -2.53 0.48 9.11
N ALA A 50 -3.14 0.92 10.22
CA ALA A 50 -4.38 0.37 10.76
C ALA A 50 -5.59 1.33 10.74
N MET A 51 -5.40 2.65 10.60
CA MET A 51 -6.51 3.62 10.63
C MET A 51 -6.68 4.35 9.29
N GLU A 52 -7.91 4.70 8.96
CA GLU A 52 -8.30 5.56 7.84
C GLU A 52 -7.57 6.92 7.92
N VAL A 53 -6.43 6.99 7.24
CA VAL A 53 -5.62 8.19 7.11
C VAL A 53 -6.35 9.17 6.19
N SER A 54 -6.37 10.48 6.51
CA SER A 54 -6.92 11.48 5.59
C SER A 54 -6.19 11.43 4.23
N LYS A 55 -6.88 11.72 3.12
CA LYS A 55 -6.30 11.65 1.76
C LYS A 55 -4.99 12.41 1.61
N GLU A 56 -4.85 13.55 2.29
CA GLU A 56 -3.61 14.34 2.26
C GLU A 56 -2.47 13.70 3.06
N GLN A 57 -2.80 13.12 4.21
CA GLN A 57 -1.84 12.41 5.05
C GLN A 57 -1.38 11.12 4.36
N GLU A 58 -2.27 10.40 3.68
CA GLU A 58 -1.93 9.23 2.89
C GLU A 58 -0.91 9.57 1.81
N LYS A 59 -1.14 10.66 1.06
CA LYS A 59 -0.20 11.16 0.04
C LYS A 59 1.17 11.47 0.63
N PHE A 60 1.24 12.03 1.85
CA PHE A 60 2.50 12.29 2.54
C PHE A 60 3.24 10.98 2.87
N PHE A 61 2.54 9.96 3.38
CA PHE A 61 3.15 8.65 3.71
C PHE A 61 3.51 7.81 2.49
N GLN A 62 2.82 8.00 1.37
CA GLN A 62 3.16 7.37 0.09
C GLN A 62 4.44 7.93 -0.53
N THR A 63 4.98 9.06 -0.03
CA THR A 63 6.26 9.57 -0.53
C THR A 63 7.40 8.59 -0.24
N THR A 64 8.28 8.43 -1.22
CA THR A 64 9.39 7.45 -1.15
C THR A 64 10.31 7.72 0.04
N TRP A 65 10.55 8.99 0.38
CA TRP A 65 11.38 9.36 1.52
C TRP A 65 10.72 9.05 2.87
N VAL A 66 9.44 9.34 3.04
CA VAL A 66 8.74 9.03 4.30
C VAL A 66 8.70 7.53 4.54
N ARG A 67 8.42 6.73 3.50
CA ARG A 67 8.47 5.26 3.61
C ARG A 67 9.86 4.76 4.01
N ALA A 68 10.93 5.34 3.46
CA ALA A 68 12.31 4.97 3.84
C ALA A 68 12.62 5.33 5.31
N ILE A 69 12.16 6.50 5.78
CA ILE A 69 12.30 6.92 7.18
C ILE A 69 11.55 5.96 8.12
N LEU A 70 10.33 5.55 7.77
CA LEU A 70 9.56 4.60 8.59
C LEU A 70 10.27 3.25 8.73
N ILE A 71 10.82 2.70 7.64
CA ILE A 71 11.61 1.46 7.69
C ILE A 71 12.85 1.65 8.57
N PHE A 72 13.55 2.78 8.44
CA PHE A 72 14.69 3.10 9.29
C PHE A 72 14.30 3.16 10.78
N VAL A 73 13.19 3.80 11.13
CA VAL A 73 12.71 3.87 12.53
C VAL A 73 12.46 2.46 13.09
N VAL A 74 11.82 1.57 12.32
CA VAL A 74 11.59 0.17 12.72
C VAL A 74 12.94 -0.54 12.95
N CYS A 75 13.89 -0.42 12.02
CA CYS A 75 15.22 -1.03 12.15
C CYS A 75 16.03 -0.44 13.32
N PHE A 76 15.91 0.86 13.59
CA PHE A 76 16.60 1.52 14.70
C PHE A 76 16.05 1.06 16.05
N VAL A 77 14.73 0.96 16.20
CA VAL A 77 14.14 0.45 17.44
C VAL A 77 14.58 -1.00 17.70
N ALA A 78 14.69 -1.82 16.65
CA ALA A 78 15.16 -3.20 16.75
C ALA A 78 16.65 -3.33 17.14
N THR A 79 17.52 -2.46 16.62
CA THR A 79 18.99 -2.60 16.77
C THR A 79 19.61 -1.68 17.81
N ARG A 80 18.95 -0.57 18.16
CA ARG A 80 19.45 0.46 19.10
C ARG A 80 20.79 1.09 18.70
N ASN A 81 21.18 0.97 17.44
CA ASN A 81 22.43 1.51 16.91
C ASN A 81 22.18 2.15 15.54
N VAL A 82 22.38 3.46 15.43
CA VAL A 82 22.13 4.26 14.22
C VAL A 82 22.90 3.73 13.01
N SER A 83 24.17 3.35 13.18
CA SER A 83 25.00 2.86 12.07
C SER A 83 24.46 1.52 11.53
N VAL A 84 24.19 0.57 12.43
CA VAL A 84 23.64 -0.74 12.06
C VAL A 84 22.24 -0.58 11.46
N ALA A 85 21.39 0.26 12.05
CA ALA A 85 20.05 0.54 11.57
C ALA A 85 20.03 1.14 10.16
N PHE A 86 21.00 1.98 9.83
CA PHE A 86 21.12 2.60 8.51
C PHE A 86 21.46 1.57 7.43
N TRP A 87 22.47 0.72 7.66
CA TRP A 87 22.79 -0.34 6.70
C TRP A 87 21.68 -1.38 6.60
N LEU A 88 21.07 -1.75 7.72
CA LEU A 88 19.95 -2.68 7.77
C LEU A 88 18.73 -2.13 7.03
N SER A 89 18.44 -0.83 7.14
CA SER A 89 17.30 -0.22 6.45
C SER A 89 17.51 -0.18 4.93
N ILE A 90 18.73 0.04 4.45
CA ILE A 90 19.05 -0.06 3.01
C ILE A 90 18.74 -1.47 2.50
N VAL A 91 19.24 -2.50 3.20
CA VAL A 91 18.97 -3.89 2.85
C VAL A 91 17.47 -4.19 2.90
N ALA A 92 16.78 -3.75 3.95
CA ALA A 92 15.35 -3.94 4.10
C ALA A 92 14.56 -3.27 2.96
N ILE A 93 14.91 -2.04 2.58
CA ILE A 93 14.30 -1.32 1.46
C ILE A 93 14.50 -2.11 0.16
N ILE A 94 15.69 -2.68 -0.08
CA ILE A 94 15.94 -3.48 -1.28
C ILE A 94 15.03 -4.73 -1.28
N VAL A 95 14.98 -5.45 -0.15
CA VAL A 95 14.14 -6.63 0.00
C VAL A 95 12.66 -6.29 -0.21
N LEU A 96 12.15 -5.27 0.47
CA LEU A 96 10.74 -4.84 0.40
C LEU A 96 10.36 -4.27 -0.99
N ARG A 97 11.24 -3.50 -1.64
CA ARG A 97 10.93 -2.85 -2.94
C ARG A 97 11.21 -3.71 -4.16
N TYR A 98 12.12 -4.67 -4.08
CA TYR A 98 12.52 -5.49 -5.23
C TYR A 98 12.18 -6.97 -5.04
N ILE A 99 12.47 -7.58 -3.88
CA ILE A 99 12.26 -9.02 -3.69
C ILE A 99 10.79 -9.35 -3.43
N PHE A 100 10.10 -8.53 -2.62
CA PHE A 100 8.68 -8.73 -2.28
C PHE A 100 7.72 -7.89 -3.12
N ASN A 101 8.22 -7.19 -4.12
CA ASN A 101 7.38 -6.38 -5.00
C ASN A 101 7.02 -7.16 -6.26
N GLU A 102 5.74 -7.48 -6.42
CA GLU A 102 5.18 -8.20 -7.57
C GLU A 102 5.44 -7.51 -8.92
N LYS A 103 5.66 -6.19 -8.91
CA LYS A 103 6.01 -5.40 -10.11
C LYS A 103 7.50 -5.52 -10.48
N SER A 104 8.33 -6.11 -9.63
CA SER A 104 9.77 -6.22 -9.87
C SER A 104 10.13 -7.53 -10.58
N SER A 105 11.10 -7.46 -11.50
CA SER A 105 11.64 -8.64 -12.19
C SER A 105 12.24 -9.69 -11.25
N LEU A 106 12.53 -9.33 -10.00
CA LEU A 106 13.14 -10.18 -8.98
C LEU A 106 12.13 -10.67 -7.93
N TYR A 107 10.84 -10.62 -8.22
CA TYR A 107 9.80 -11.13 -7.32
C TYR A 107 9.96 -12.64 -7.09
N VAL A 108 10.41 -13.02 -5.90
CA VAL A 108 10.73 -14.42 -5.56
C VAL A 108 9.47 -15.26 -5.28
N LEU A 109 8.34 -14.62 -4.95
CA LEU A 109 7.05 -15.29 -4.71
C LEU A 109 6.26 -15.53 -6.01
N LYS A 110 6.90 -15.55 -7.18
CA LYS A 110 6.24 -15.90 -8.44
C LYS A 110 5.86 -17.39 -8.42
N ASN A 111 4.67 -17.69 -7.92
CA ASN A 111 4.00 -18.93 -8.27
C ASN A 111 3.84 -18.94 -9.80
N GLU A 112 4.33 -20.00 -10.44
CA GLU A 112 4.19 -20.18 -11.89
C GLU A 112 2.72 -20.41 -12.26
N GLY A 113 1.97 -19.32 -12.36
CA GLY A 113 0.71 -19.22 -13.11
C GLY A 113 0.96 -18.46 -14.40
N PRO A 114 0.23 -18.74 -15.49
CA PRO A 114 0.53 -18.22 -16.81
C PRO A 114 0.56 -16.69 -16.79
N SER A 115 1.73 -16.15 -17.15
CA SER A 115 2.01 -14.71 -17.11
C SER A 115 1.17 -14.01 -18.18
N GLN A 116 0.21 -13.20 -17.76
CA GLN A 116 -0.40 -12.19 -18.63
C GLN A 116 0.01 -10.82 -18.10
N HIS A 117 0.69 -10.07 -18.96
CA HIS A 117 1.01 -8.67 -18.78
C HIS A 117 -0.29 -7.88 -18.64
N GLU A 118 -0.52 -7.24 -17.49
CA GLU A 118 -1.42 -6.09 -17.44
C GLU A 118 -0.78 -4.92 -16.67
N GLU A 119 -0.69 -3.83 -17.42
CA GLU A 119 -0.27 -2.50 -17.02
C GLU A 119 -1.41 -1.81 -16.25
N MET A 120 -1.04 -1.09 -15.18
CA MET A 120 -1.85 -0.10 -14.42
C MET A 120 -3.19 -0.59 -13.85
N ALA A 121 -3.34 -0.73 -12.54
CA ALA A 121 -3.67 0.40 -11.67
C ALA A 121 -3.65 -0.01 -10.20
N SER A 122 -3.43 0.98 -9.36
CA SER A 122 -3.61 0.96 -7.91
C SER A 122 -4.95 0.32 -7.50
N GLY A 123 -4.93 -0.65 -6.60
CA GLY A 123 -6.12 -1.19 -5.95
C GLY A 123 -5.92 -2.64 -5.57
N SER A 124 -5.64 -2.87 -4.29
CA SER A 124 -5.69 -4.18 -3.66
C SER A 124 -7.07 -4.82 -3.89
N GLU A 125 -7.13 -5.91 -4.63
CA GLU A 125 -7.75 -7.15 -4.17
C GLU A 125 -7.46 -8.28 -5.18
N ALA A 126 -6.84 -9.34 -4.71
CA ALA A 126 -6.80 -10.60 -5.42
C ALA A 126 -8.22 -11.17 -5.43
N THR A 127 -9.01 -10.86 -6.44
CA THR A 127 -10.30 -11.51 -6.68
C THR A 127 -10.04 -12.95 -7.11
N VAL A 128 -9.74 -13.81 -6.14
CA VAL A 128 -9.94 -15.25 -6.28
C VAL A 128 -11.44 -15.43 -6.43
N LEU A 129 -11.88 -15.59 -7.68
CA LEU A 129 -13.29 -15.79 -7.99
C LEU A 129 -13.81 -16.95 -7.16
N THR A 130 -14.77 -16.63 -6.29
CA THR A 130 -15.51 -17.66 -5.59
C THR A 130 -16.24 -18.52 -6.64
N PRO A 131 -16.49 -19.81 -6.38
CA PRO A 131 -17.12 -20.70 -7.36
C PRO A 131 -18.48 -20.18 -7.88
N GLU A 132 -19.17 -19.34 -7.10
CA GLU A 132 -20.42 -18.69 -7.50
C GLU A 132 -20.22 -17.57 -8.54
N GLU A 133 -19.17 -16.77 -8.40
CA GLU A 133 -18.87 -15.67 -9.34
C GLU A 133 -18.49 -16.21 -10.71
N ALA A 134 -17.72 -17.31 -10.76
CA ALA A 134 -17.36 -17.98 -12.01
C ALA A 134 -18.58 -18.45 -12.83
N ASP A 135 -19.63 -18.93 -12.17
CA ASP A 135 -20.87 -19.33 -12.82
C ASP A 135 -21.68 -18.13 -13.34
N ILE A 136 -21.62 -16.99 -12.67
CA ILE A 136 -22.23 -15.74 -13.14
C ILE A 136 -21.53 -15.26 -14.41
N TYR A 137 -20.19 -15.28 -14.44
CA TYR A 137 -19.41 -14.96 -15.64
C TYR A 137 -19.74 -15.90 -16.80
N ARG A 138 -19.89 -17.20 -16.54
CA ARG A 138 -20.30 -18.16 -17.58
C ARG A 138 -21.70 -17.89 -18.10
N LYS A 139 -22.66 -17.56 -17.24
CA LYS A 139 -24.03 -17.19 -17.67
C LYS A 139 -24.06 -15.88 -18.47
N LEU A 140 -23.23 -14.90 -18.12
CA LEU A 140 -23.13 -13.63 -18.84
C LEU A 140 -22.51 -13.83 -20.23
N THR A 141 -21.44 -14.62 -20.31
CA THR A 141 -20.79 -14.94 -21.59
C THR A 141 -21.69 -15.78 -22.49
N ASP A 142 -22.42 -16.77 -21.95
CA ASP A 142 -23.44 -17.52 -22.68
C ASP A 142 -24.59 -16.63 -23.17
N LYS A 143 -25.01 -15.64 -22.37
CA LYS A 143 -26.05 -14.67 -22.77
C LYS A 143 -25.55 -13.69 -23.84
N LEU A 144 -24.29 -13.28 -23.80
CA LEU A 144 -23.68 -12.45 -24.83
C LEU A 144 -23.50 -13.24 -26.13
N ALA A 145 -23.03 -14.49 -26.05
CA ALA A 145 -22.92 -15.38 -27.20
C ALA A 145 -24.29 -15.67 -27.83
N LYS A 146 -25.33 -15.91 -27.01
CA LYS A 146 -26.71 -16.06 -27.49
C LYS A 146 -27.31 -14.75 -28.01
N GLY A 147 -26.93 -13.61 -27.45
CA GLY A 147 -27.33 -12.28 -27.91
C GLY A 147 -26.69 -11.88 -29.24
N GLN A 148 -25.49 -12.38 -29.54
CA GLN A 148 -24.81 -12.21 -30.82
C GLN A 148 -25.23 -13.25 -31.88
N ALA A 149 -25.76 -14.39 -31.45
CA ALA A 149 -26.34 -15.42 -32.33
C ALA A 149 -27.84 -15.21 -32.64
N ALA A 150 -28.49 -14.25 -31.98
CA ALA A 150 -29.79 -13.78 -32.45
C ALA A 150 -29.54 -12.99 -33.74
N PRO A 151 -30.12 -13.39 -34.89
CA PRO A 151 -30.00 -12.59 -36.09
C PRO A 151 -30.50 -11.19 -35.76
N ALA A 152 -29.70 -10.17 -36.10
CA ALA A 152 -30.10 -8.77 -35.96
C ALA A 152 -31.56 -8.65 -36.43
N PRO A 153 -32.47 -8.09 -35.61
CA PRO A 153 -33.84 -7.92 -36.06
C PRO A 153 -33.77 -7.16 -37.38
N LYS A 154 -34.30 -7.79 -38.44
CA LYS A 154 -34.42 -7.15 -39.75
C LYS A 154 -35.04 -5.78 -39.51
N ASN A 155 -34.43 -4.78 -40.14
CA ASN A 155 -34.80 -3.37 -40.09
C ASN A 155 -36.32 -3.22 -40.32
N THR A 156 -37.10 -3.23 -39.24
CA THR A 156 -38.50 -2.84 -39.27
C THR A 156 -38.52 -1.40 -38.80
N ASP A 157 -38.57 -0.50 -39.78
CA ASP A 157 -38.93 0.91 -39.70
C ASP A 157 -38.86 1.51 -38.30
N ARG A 158 -37.68 2.01 -37.92
CA ARG A 158 -37.62 3.02 -36.85
C ARG A 158 -38.39 4.24 -37.35
N LYS A 159 -39.70 4.31 -37.06
CA LYS A 159 -40.48 5.54 -37.23
C LYS A 159 -39.71 6.64 -36.50
N LYS A 160 -39.24 7.61 -37.27
CA LYS A 160 -38.49 8.75 -36.78
C LYS A 160 -39.48 9.62 -36.02
N TYR A 161 -39.51 9.48 -34.70
CA TYR A 161 -40.34 10.35 -33.86
C TYR A 161 -39.76 11.76 -33.92
N ASP A 162 -40.55 12.70 -34.43
CA ASP A 162 -40.20 14.11 -34.35
C ASP A 162 -40.43 14.59 -32.92
N LEU A 163 -39.35 15.01 -32.26
CA LEU A 163 -39.36 15.42 -30.86
C LEU A 163 -40.34 16.57 -30.62
N HIS A 164 -40.53 17.43 -31.63
CA HIS A 164 -41.45 18.55 -31.56
C HIS A 164 -42.92 18.09 -31.51
N GLU A 165 -43.25 17.02 -32.22
CA GLU A 165 -44.60 16.46 -32.27
C GLU A 165 -44.98 15.84 -30.92
N VAL A 166 -44.05 15.06 -30.32
CA VAL A 166 -44.25 14.44 -29.00
C VAL A 166 -44.42 15.50 -27.90
N TYR A 167 -43.68 16.61 -27.97
CA TYR A 167 -43.79 17.70 -27.01
C TYR A 167 -45.16 18.39 -27.07
N LEU A 168 -45.65 18.67 -28.28
CA LEU A 168 -46.96 19.31 -28.47
C LEU A 168 -48.12 18.39 -28.03
N THR A 169 -48.04 17.09 -28.32
CA THR A 169 -49.04 16.13 -27.86
C THR A 169 -49.11 16.10 -26.33
N ASN A 170 -47.97 16.03 -25.64
CA ASN A 170 -47.97 16.00 -24.17
C ASN A 170 -48.51 17.30 -23.56
N ILE A 171 -48.22 18.47 -24.13
CA ILE A 171 -48.81 19.73 -23.66
C ILE A 171 -50.33 19.75 -23.85
N GLY A 172 -50.84 19.25 -24.97
CA GLY A 172 -52.29 19.14 -25.19
C GLY A 172 -52.98 18.25 -24.16
N HIS A 173 -52.37 17.12 -23.81
CA HIS A 173 -52.86 16.25 -22.74
C HIS A 173 -52.88 16.93 -21.37
N ILE A 174 -51.86 17.76 -21.06
CA ILE A 174 -51.79 18.50 -19.80
C ILE A 174 -52.86 19.60 -19.74
N GLN A 175 -53.10 20.31 -20.85
CA GLN A 175 -54.13 21.35 -20.90
C GLN A 175 -55.55 20.77 -20.83
N GLY A 176 -55.81 19.63 -21.45
CA GLY A 176 -57.11 18.94 -21.36
C GLY A 176 -57.39 18.28 -20.01
N ALA A 177 -56.36 18.04 -19.18
CA ALA A 177 -56.52 17.53 -17.81
C ALA A 177 -56.77 18.64 -16.77
N LEU A 178 -56.62 19.92 -17.15
CA LEU A 178 -56.78 21.10 -16.29
C LEU A 178 -58.11 21.87 -16.53
N THR A 179 -58.95 21.38 -17.43
CA THR A 179 -60.34 21.84 -17.68
C THR A 179 -61.33 20.78 -17.29
#